data_AF-A0A7V9MRC9-F1
#
_entry.id   AF-A0A7V9MRC9-F1
#
_cell.length_a   1.000
_cell.length_b   1.000
_cell.length_c   1.000
_cell.angle_alpha   90.00
_cell.angle_beta   90.00
_cell.angle_gamma   90.00
#
_symmetry.space_group_name_H-M   'P 1'
#
loop_
_entity.id
_entity.type
_entity.pdbx_description
1 polymer ?
#
loop_
_entity_poly.entity_id
_entity_poly.type
_entity_poly.pdbx_seq_one_letter_code
_entity_poly.pdbx_strand_id
1 'polypeptide(L)'
;MSTFSPVVLRQVVSAQTAREIGDALRGVVSDRGTAAAAAVPGFTISGKTGTAQKVNPKGGYEQGKYVVSFSGYLPSDRPEFVGLVVLDDAHTSKPELNYGGLVAGPIFSHIAEKAARYLDLEPHEELGKPVTQGRVALTNPARR
;
A
#
# COMPACT_ATOMS: atom_id res chain seq x y z
N MET A 1 -2.80 -30.57 -11.95
CA MET A 1 -2.98 -29.26 -11.29
C MET A 1 -3.93 -29.48 -10.13
N SER A 2 -3.53 -29.16 -8.90
CA SER A 2 -4.42 -29.25 -7.75
C SER A 2 -5.32 -28.01 -7.73
N THR A 3 -6.63 -28.20 -7.72
CA THR A 3 -7.61 -27.10 -7.64
C THR A 3 -7.76 -26.70 -6.18
N PHE A 4 -7.48 -25.45 -5.84
CA PHE A 4 -7.72 -24.90 -4.51
C PHE A 4 -9.04 -24.10 -4.55
N SER A 5 -10.08 -24.63 -3.92
CA SER A 5 -11.36 -23.92 -3.77
C SER A 5 -11.38 -23.15 -2.45
N PRO A 6 -11.98 -21.95 -2.40
CA PRO A 6 -12.09 -21.18 -1.16
C PRO A 6 -12.90 -21.96 -0.12
N VAL A 7 -12.39 -22.02 1.12
CA VAL A 7 -13.13 -22.57 2.26
C VAL A 7 -13.68 -21.40 3.08
N VAL A 8 -14.99 -21.22 3.05
CA VAL A 8 -15.66 -20.19 3.86
C VAL A 8 -15.71 -20.65 5.31
N LEU A 9 -15.00 -19.96 6.20
CA LEU A 9 -14.95 -20.29 7.63
C LEU A 9 -16.10 -19.64 8.42
N ARG A 10 -16.19 -18.30 8.37
CA ARG A 10 -17.23 -17.50 9.05
C ARG A 10 -17.21 -16.05 8.57
N GLN A 11 -18.29 -15.33 8.84
CA GLN A 11 -18.36 -13.87 8.69
C GLN A 11 -17.94 -13.20 10.02
N VAL A 12 -16.80 -12.50 10.01
CA VAL A 12 -16.26 -11.84 11.23
C VAL A 12 -16.89 -10.48 11.48
N VAL A 13 -17.20 -9.74 10.41
CA VAL A 13 -17.83 -8.41 10.44
C VAL A 13 -18.95 -8.36 9.39
N SER A 14 -19.88 -7.42 9.53
CA SER A 14 -20.93 -7.23 8.52
C SER A 14 -20.33 -6.81 7.18
N ALA A 15 -21.00 -7.14 6.08
CA ALA A 15 -20.58 -6.70 4.74
C ALA A 15 -20.57 -5.16 4.63
N GLN A 16 -21.44 -4.46 5.36
CA GLN A 16 -21.45 -2.99 5.42
C GLN A 16 -20.18 -2.47 6.10
N THR A 17 -19.85 -2.99 7.29
CA THR A 17 -18.64 -2.61 8.02
C THR A 17 -17.37 -2.88 7.20
N ALA A 18 -17.32 -4.01 6.49
CA ALA A 18 -16.19 -4.32 5.61
C ALA A 18 -16.04 -3.30 4.48
N ARG A 19 -17.14 -2.86 3.86
CA ARG A 19 -17.13 -1.81 2.82
C ARG A 19 -16.67 -0.47 3.39
N GLU A 20 -17.25 -0.02 4.51
CA GLU A 20 -16.88 1.25 5.14
C GLU A 20 -15.39 1.30 5.53
N ILE A 21 -14.85 0.20 6.07
CA ILE A 21 -13.42 0.08 6.37
C ILE A 21 -12.60 0.10 5.08
N GLY A 22 -13.03 -0.64 4.05
CA GLY A 22 -12.37 -0.63 2.75
C GLY A 22 -12.27 0.77 2.15
N ASP A 23 -13.36 1.53 2.23
CA ASP A 23 -13.42 2.92 1.78
C ASP A 23 -12.45 3.83 2.54
N ALA A 24 -12.39 3.71 3.87
CA ALA A 24 -11.41 4.43 4.68
C ALA A 24 -9.96 4.05 4.31
N LEU A 25 -9.70 2.76 4.06
CA LEU A 25 -8.39 2.25 3.67
C LEU A 25 -7.96 2.68 2.26
N ARG A 26 -8.89 3.03 1.36
CA ARG A 26 -8.53 3.66 0.07
C ARG A 26 -7.87 5.03 0.30
N GLY A 27 -8.33 5.77 1.30
CA GLY A 27 -7.76 7.07 1.66
C GLY A 27 -6.27 6.98 2.01
N VAL A 28 -5.81 5.86 2.57
CA VAL A 28 -4.39 5.63 2.91
C VAL A 28 -3.49 5.59 1.68
N VAL A 29 -4.00 5.06 0.56
CA VAL A 29 -3.27 4.91 -0.71
C VAL A 29 -3.44 6.11 -1.63
N SER A 30 -4.32 7.06 -1.29
CA SER A 30 -4.48 8.31 -2.06
C SER A 30 -3.22 9.18 -2.03
N ASP A 31 -3.14 10.16 -2.94
CA ASP A 31 -2.04 11.15 -3.01
C ASP A 31 -1.81 11.93 -1.71
N ARG A 32 -2.84 12.05 -0.86
CA ARG A 32 -2.75 12.71 0.45
C ARG A 32 -2.60 11.72 1.61
N GLY A 33 -2.55 10.43 1.30
CA GLY A 33 -2.45 9.34 2.26
C GLY A 33 -1.01 9.04 2.70
N THR A 34 -0.87 8.09 3.62
CA THR A 34 0.45 7.69 4.16
C THR A 34 1.16 6.64 3.29
N ALA A 35 0.51 6.14 2.23
CA ALA A 35 1.00 5.07 1.38
C ALA A 35 0.70 5.31 -0.11
N ALA A 36 0.80 6.56 -0.59
CA ALA A 36 0.57 6.90 -2.00
C ALA A 36 1.38 6.00 -2.97
N ALA A 37 2.59 5.60 -2.57
CA ALA A 37 3.45 4.73 -3.37
C ALA A 37 2.99 3.27 -3.46
N ALA A 38 1.92 2.87 -2.76
CA ALA A 38 1.30 1.55 -2.90
C ALA A 38 0.23 1.52 -4.01
N ALA A 39 -0.09 2.65 -4.65
CA ALA A 39 -1.02 2.71 -5.78
C ALA A 39 -0.58 1.80 -6.94
N VAL A 40 -1.55 1.16 -7.62
CA VAL A 40 -1.34 0.33 -8.81
C VAL A 40 -2.16 0.97 -9.94
N PRO A 41 -1.55 1.32 -11.07
CA PRO A 41 -2.26 1.90 -12.20
C PRO A 41 -3.45 1.04 -12.63
N GLY A 42 -4.60 1.66 -12.82
CA GLY A 42 -5.82 0.98 -13.26
C GLY A 42 -6.60 0.25 -12.16
N PHE A 43 -6.14 0.20 -10.91
CA PHE A 43 -6.81 -0.54 -9.84
C PHE A 43 -7.07 0.31 -8.60
N THR A 44 -8.23 0.09 -7.97
CA THR A 44 -8.52 0.64 -6.64
C THR A 44 -7.85 -0.22 -5.57
N ILE A 45 -7.15 0.40 -4.63
CA ILE A 45 -6.44 -0.31 -3.56
C ILE A 45 -6.88 0.20 -2.20
N SER A 46 -7.20 -0.76 -1.32
CA SER A 46 -7.39 -0.53 0.09
C SER A 46 -6.22 -1.18 0.82
N GLY A 47 -5.51 -0.41 1.65
CA GLY A 47 -4.37 -0.95 2.38
C GLY A 47 -3.92 -0.07 3.54
N LYS A 48 -3.01 -0.62 4.33
CA LYS A 48 -2.47 0.03 5.52
C LYS A 48 -0.99 -0.21 5.69
N THR A 49 -0.32 0.82 6.18
CA THR A 49 1.09 0.80 6.57
C THR A 49 1.27 0.30 8.00
N GLY A 50 2.32 -0.46 8.24
CA GLY A 50 2.86 -0.80 9.55
C GLY A 50 4.32 -0.35 9.67
N THR A 51 4.69 0.17 10.85
CA THR A 51 6.07 0.53 11.20
C THR A 51 6.21 0.32 12.69
N ALA A 52 6.90 -0.76 13.08
CA ALA A 52 7.09 -1.16 14.46
C ALA A 52 8.57 -1.10 14.82
N GLN A 53 8.91 -0.45 15.94
CA GLN A 53 10.27 -0.51 16.47
C GLN A 53 10.56 -1.90 17.01
N LYS A 54 11.76 -2.41 16.74
CA LYS A 54 12.20 -3.71 17.26
C LYS A 54 12.39 -3.62 18.78
N VAL A 55 12.19 -4.75 19.45
CA VAL A 55 12.41 -4.85 20.90
C VAL A 55 13.91 -4.94 21.15
N ASN A 56 14.41 -4.09 22.05
CA ASN A 56 15.79 -4.20 22.51
C ASN A 56 15.91 -5.41 23.47
N PRO A 57 16.92 -6.29 23.32
CA PRO A 57 17.13 -7.41 24.24
C PRO A 57 17.28 -7.02 25.71
N LYS A 58 17.64 -5.77 26.00
CA LYS A 58 17.76 -5.21 27.36
C LYS A 58 16.48 -4.52 27.86
N GLY A 59 15.40 -4.57 27.09
CA GLY A 59 14.11 -3.91 27.38
C GLY A 59 13.91 -2.60 26.60
N GLY A 60 12.64 -2.27 26.34
CA GLY A 60 12.26 -1.09 25.54
C GLY A 60 12.44 -1.29 24.03
N TYR A 61 12.46 -0.17 23.29
CA TYR A 61 12.63 -0.17 21.82
C TYR A 61 14.09 -0.02 21.42
N GLU A 62 14.51 -0.78 20.42
CA GLU A 62 15.83 -0.69 19.80
C GLU A 62 15.86 0.49 18.82
N GLN A 63 16.72 1.46 19.12
CA GLN A 63 16.80 2.70 18.35
C GLN A 63 17.28 2.44 16.92
N GLY A 64 16.59 3.04 15.95
CA GLY A 64 16.94 2.91 14.53
C GLY A 64 16.58 1.56 13.89
N LYS A 65 15.96 0.64 14.63
CA LYS A 65 15.62 -0.71 14.17
C LYS A 65 14.11 -0.89 14.05
N TYR A 66 13.65 -1.23 12.85
CA TYR A 66 12.23 -1.28 12.52
C TYR A 66 11.86 -2.51 11.72
N VAL A 67 10.66 -3.03 11.98
CA VAL A 67 9.93 -3.90 11.06
C VAL A 67 8.90 -3.03 10.36
N VAL A 68 8.98 -2.95 9.04
CA VAL A 68 8.07 -2.14 8.21
C VAL A 68 7.21 -3.06 7.36
N SER A 69 5.95 -2.66 7.16
CA SER A 69 5.01 -3.48 6.40
C SER A 69 3.96 -2.67 5.65
N PHE A 70 3.38 -3.32 4.66
CA PHE A 70 2.18 -2.87 3.99
C PHE A 70 1.26 -4.06 3.75
N SER A 71 0.01 -3.96 4.17
CA SER A 71 -1.04 -4.93 3.89
C SER A 71 -2.11 -4.29 3.03
N GLY A 72 -2.51 -4.92 1.93
CA GLY A 72 -3.56 -4.39 1.07
C GLY A 72 -4.19 -5.43 0.17
N TYR A 73 -5.25 -5.02 -0.50
CA TYR A 73 -5.97 -5.84 -1.47
C TYR A 73 -6.47 -5.01 -2.65
N LEU A 74 -6.71 -5.68 -3.77
CA LEU A 74 -7.27 -5.10 -4.99
C LEU A 74 -8.13 -6.11 -5.77
N PRO A 75 -9.08 -5.63 -6.60
CA PRO A 75 -9.72 -4.32 -6.51
C PRO A 75 -10.36 -4.07 -5.12
N SER A 76 -10.58 -2.81 -4.75
CA SER A 76 -11.09 -2.48 -3.40
C SER A 76 -12.55 -2.86 -3.18
N ASP A 77 -13.34 -2.78 -4.23
CA ASP A 77 -14.79 -3.04 -4.27
C ASP A 77 -15.11 -4.53 -4.44
N ARG A 78 -14.28 -5.24 -5.22
CA ARG A 78 -14.35 -6.69 -5.41
C ARG A 78 -12.94 -7.30 -5.32
N PRO A 79 -12.44 -7.59 -4.11
CA PRO A 79 -11.07 -8.06 -3.92
C PRO A 79 -10.84 -9.45 -4.53
N GLU A 80 -9.87 -9.54 -5.44
CA GLU A 80 -9.43 -10.80 -6.07
C GLU A 80 -7.99 -11.16 -5.66
N PHE A 81 -7.24 -10.19 -5.10
CA PHE A 81 -5.91 -10.38 -4.53
C PHE A 81 -5.77 -9.67 -3.18
N VAL A 82 -5.14 -10.34 -2.20
CA VAL A 82 -4.69 -9.76 -0.93
C VAL A 82 -3.21 -10.07 -0.73
N GLY A 83 -2.45 -9.11 -0.22
CA GLY A 83 -1.02 -9.24 -0.01
C GLY A 83 -0.54 -8.54 1.25
N LEU A 84 0.51 -9.09 1.85
CA LEU A 84 1.25 -8.52 2.96
C LEU A 84 2.73 -8.54 2.60
N VAL A 85 3.36 -7.37 2.62
CA VAL A 85 4.81 -7.21 2.50
C VAL A 85 5.36 -6.82 3.87
N VAL A 86 6.40 -7.52 4.32
CA VAL A 86 7.10 -7.24 5.58
C VAL A 86 8.59 -7.20 5.29
N LEU A 87 9.26 -6.17 5.79
CA LEU A 87 10.71 -6.07 5.78
C LEU A 87 11.20 -5.92 7.21
N ASP A 88 12.09 -6.80 7.62
CA ASP A 88 12.81 -6.70 8.88
C ASP A 88 14.10 -5.90 8.66
N ASP A 89 14.23 -4.79 9.38
CA ASP A 89 15.44 -3.95 9.42
C ASP A 89 15.93 -3.54 8.03
N ALA A 90 15.03 -2.95 7.24
CA ALA A 90 15.32 -2.54 5.87
C ALA A 90 16.49 -1.55 5.80
N HIS A 91 17.57 -1.95 5.13
CA HIS A 91 18.73 -1.10 4.87
C HIS A 91 18.47 -0.20 3.67
N THR A 92 18.02 1.04 3.92
CA THR A 92 17.81 2.05 2.88
C THR A 92 18.86 3.15 2.95
N SER A 93 18.97 3.94 1.89
CA SER A 93 19.88 5.09 1.83
C SER A 93 19.49 6.24 2.76
N LYS A 94 18.27 6.23 3.30
CA LYS A 94 17.72 7.21 4.25
C LYS A 94 16.97 6.48 5.37
N PRO A 95 17.69 5.89 6.34
CA PRO A 95 17.09 5.07 7.39
C PRO A 95 16.00 5.78 8.20
N GLU A 96 16.07 7.11 8.32
CA GLU A 96 15.07 7.96 8.97
C GLU A 96 13.73 7.99 8.24
N LEU A 97 13.69 7.60 6.96
CA LEU A 97 12.48 7.51 6.14
C LEU A 97 11.97 6.08 6.00
N ASN A 98 12.43 5.14 6.85
CA ASN A 98 11.98 3.75 6.87
C ASN A 98 10.55 3.61 7.44
N TYR A 99 9.58 4.11 6.68
CA TYR A 99 8.16 3.94 6.96
C TYR A 99 7.55 2.90 6.02
N GLY A 100 6.56 2.14 6.51
CA GLY A 100 5.90 1.08 5.75
C GLY A 100 5.36 1.53 4.40
N GLY A 101 4.81 2.75 4.32
CA GLY A 101 4.30 3.29 3.05
C GLY A 101 5.38 3.61 2.02
N LEU A 102 6.59 3.99 2.46
CA LEU A 102 7.69 4.37 1.58
C LEU A 102 8.53 3.16 1.15
N VAL A 103 8.65 2.14 2.00
CA VAL A 103 9.48 0.96 1.73
C VAL A 103 8.64 -0.23 1.25
N ALA A 104 7.63 -0.63 2.02
CA ALA A 104 6.83 -1.82 1.70
C ALA A 104 5.73 -1.52 0.67
N GLY A 105 5.22 -0.29 0.62
CA GLY A 105 4.18 0.15 -0.33
C GLY A 105 4.56 -0.06 -1.81
N PRO A 106 5.71 0.46 -2.30
CA PRO A 106 6.15 0.25 -3.68
C PRO A 106 6.35 -1.23 -4.04
N ILE A 107 6.84 -2.03 -3.09
CA ILE A 107 7.04 -3.46 -3.29
C ILE A 107 5.69 -4.16 -3.45
N PHE A 108 4.71 -3.82 -2.60
CA PHE A 108 3.34 -4.31 -2.74
C PHE A 108 2.77 -3.94 -4.12
N SER A 109 2.89 -2.67 -4.53
CA SER A 109 2.38 -2.20 -5.83
C SER A 109 2.91 -3.04 -6.99
N HIS A 110 4.23 -3.27 -7.04
CA HIS A 110 4.85 -4.07 -8.11
C HIS A 110 4.39 -5.54 -8.13
N ILE A 111 4.21 -6.14 -6.96
CA ILE A 111 3.69 -7.51 -6.84
C ILE A 111 2.23 -7.56 -7.27
N ALA A 112 1.41 -6.64 -6.76
CA ALA A 112 -0.01 -6.52 -7.05
C ALA A 112 -0.28 -6.29 -8.55
N GLU A 113 0.50 -5.44 -9.21
CA GLU A 113 0.39 -5.21 -10.65
C GLU A 113 0.66 -6.49 -11.46
N LYS A 114 1.68 -7.26 -11.07
CA LYS A 114 1.95 -8.56 -11.69
C LYS A 114 0.87 -9.59 -11.39
N ALA A 115 0.35 -9.61 -10.17
CA ALA A 115 -0.74 -10.49 -9.78
C ALA A 115 -2.02 -10.18 -10.56
N ALA A 116 -2.37 -8.90 -10.72
CA ALA A 116 -3.53 -8.48 -11.49
C ALA A 116 -3.44 -8.93 -12.95
N ARG A 117 -2.27 -8.78 -13.58
CA ARG A 117 -2.02 -9.32 -14.94
C ARG A 117 -2.12 -10.85 -15.00
N TYR A 118 -1.59 -11.54 -14.00
CA TYR A 118 -1.64 -13.01 -13.94
C TYR A 118 -3.06 -13.53 -13.75
N LEU A 119 -3.88 -12.82 -12.99
CA LEU A 119 -5.29 -13.13 -12.71
C LEU A 119 -6.25 -12.62 -13.79
N ASP A 120 -5.73 -11.99 -14.85
CA ASP A 120 -6.50 -11.40 -15.95
C ASP A 120 -7.58 -10.40 -15.46
N LEU A 121 -7.22 -9.57 -14.47
CA LEU A 121 -8.12 -8.56 -13.93
C LEU A 121 -8.23 -7.37 -14.87
N GLU A 122 -9.45 -6.91 -15.12
CA GLU A 122 -9.71 -5.74 -15.96
C GLU A 122 -9.36 -4.45 -15.21
N PRO A 123 -8.43 -3.61 -15.73
CA PRO A 123 -8.13 -2.32 -15.16
C PRO A 123 -9.23 -1.29 -15.48
N HIS A 124 -9.53 -0.42 -14.54
CA HIS A 124 -10.41 0.72 -14.76
C HIS A 124 -9.64 1.86 -15.44
N GLU A 125 -10.02 2.21 -16.67
CA GLU A 125 -9.27 3.11 -17.57
C GLU A 125 -9.01 4.49 -16.96
N GLU A 126 -9.93 5.01 -16.14
CA GLU A 126 -9.78 6.30 -15.46
C GLU A 126 -8.67 6.33 -14.40
N LEU A 127 -8.30 5.17 -13.84
CA LEU A 127 -7.25 5.03 -12.82
C LEU A 127 -5.86 4.76 -13.43
N GLY A 128 -5.78 4.61 -14.76
CA GLY A 128 -4.54 4.34 -15.49
C GLY A 128 -3.82 5.59 -16.02
N LYS A 129 -4.45 6.77 -15.93
CA LYS A 129 -3.82 8.01 -16.41
C LYS A 129 -2.73 8.45 -15.43
N PRO A 130 -1.46 8.58 -15.86
CA PRO A 130 -0.45 9.19 -15.00
C PRO A 130 -0.92 10.59 -14.65
N VAL A 131 -0.87 10.93 -13.36
CA VAL A 131 -1.11 12.30 -12.90
C VAL A 131 -0.11 13.18 -13.63
N THR A 132 -0.57 13.97 -14.60
CA THR A 132 0.24 15.00 -15.24
C THR A 132 0.69 15.95 -14.14
N GLN A 133 1.92 15.79 -13.66
CA GLN A 133 2.55 16.79 -12.80
C GLN A 133 2.64 18.07 -13.63
N GLY A 134 1.69 18.97 -13.43
CA GLY A 134 1.82 20.34 -13.90
C GLY A 134 3.13 20.88 -13.35
N ARG A 135 4.08 21.20 -14.24
CA ARG A 135 5.28 21.95 -13.87
C ARG A 135 4.80 23.17 -13.10
N VAL A 136 5.07 23.22 -11.80
CA VAL A 136 4.93 24.46 -11.03
C VAL A 136 5.89 25.44 -11.67
N ALA A 137 5.35 26.41 -12.40
CA ALA A 137 6.14 27.51 -12.93
C ALA A 137 6.77 28.22 -11.73
N LEU A 138 8.10 28.14 -11.61
CA LEU A 138 8.86 28.93 -10.66
C LEU A 138 8.70 30.40 -11.06
N THR A 139 7.70 31.08 -10.51
CA THR A 139 7.65 32.54 -10.56
C THR A 139 8.74 33.05 -9.64
N ASN A 140 9.88 33.41 -10.22
CA ASN A 140 10.97 34.07 -9.53
C ASN A 140 10.54 35.53 -9.25
N PRO A 141 10.40 35.96 -7.98
CA PRO A 141 10.20 37.37 -7.70
C PRO A 141 11.55 38.07 -7.90
N ALA A 142 11.72 38.68 -9.07
CA ALA A 142 12.85 39.57 -9.33
C ALA A 142 12.72 40.80 -8.41
N ARG A 143 13.76 41.02 -7.61
CA ARG A 143 14.02 42.24 -6.85
C ARG A 143 14.07 43.46 -7.78
N ARG A 144 13.27 44.49 -7.52
CA ARG A 144 13.66 45.86 -7.14
C ARG A 144 12.43 46.74 -6.97
#